data_AF-A0A547P7F7-F1
#
_entry.id   AF-A0A547P7F7-F1
#
_cell.length_a   1.000
_cell.length_b   1.000
_cell.length_c   1.000
_cell.angle_alpha   90.00
_cell.angle_beta   90.00
_cell.angle_gamma   90.00
#
_symmetry.space_group_name_H-M   'P 1'
#
loop_
_entity.id
_entity.type
_entity.pdbx_description
1 polymer ?
#
loop_
_entity_poly.entity_id
_entity_poly.type
_entity_poly.pdbx_seq_one_letter_code
_entity_poly.pdbx_strand_id
1 'polypeptide(L)'
;MKRIRNLGAAALALALVACGGGGGSSPPPQTGGGSSGGGSSGGGTPAPSPAPTYTEFASLTGNQTFQSACSGFELGFNFATFPSTSFTNGFGFDFTAATDVWTISPATGFSAFDANLSFGSADLQSSSAEGTASYRRQDANGQTELFRYGFVSSLSPAPAYARSLQLSAILPNGNRGIFRCTFGVTTQLSDPIPTVTASSGFISYGSYSIEGDAYVRASDGTTQQFSLDRSNIDFRANPADGSIRVGIEAIGREFLSTGALSDQETALGTAQGDTSIDGSEQNFSGLMNGTSPDGNFFGGGFGGWFFGPQGAELGMVFEFFINRADGSVVIMSGVVTGTGQDEFVPV
;
A
#
# COMPACT_ATOMS: atom_id res chain seq x y z
N MET A 1 -4.49 41.30 42.55
CA MET A 1 -5.86 40.97 43.02
C MET A 1 -6.23 39.58 42.53
N LYS A 2 -6.77 38.77 43.45
CA LYS A 2 -7.53 37.50 43.33
C LYS A 2 -7.10 36.41 42.32
N ARG A 3 -6.66 35.29 42.91
CA ARG A 3 -6.56 33.92 42.38
C ARG A 3 -7.93 33.34 42.06
N ILE A 4 -8.00 32.47 41.04
CA ILE A 4 -8.95 31.34 40.99
C ILE A 4 -8.19 30.08 40.53
N ARG A 5 -8.38 29.01 41.30
CA ARG A 5 -7.92 27.62 41.12
C ARG A 5 -9.05 26.80 40.47
N ASN A 6 -8.70 25.70 39.80
CA ASN A 6 -9.23 24.31 39.92
C ASN A 6 -8.89 23.55 38.61
N LEU A 7 -7.98 22.57 38.59
CA LEU A 7 -8.12 21.15 39.01
C LEU A 7 -9.24 20.39 38.29
N GLY A 8 -8.83 19.40 37.49
CA GLY A 8 -9.70 18.40 36.87
C GLY A 8 -8.86 17.29 36.22
N ALA A 9 -8.29 16.41 37.05
CA ALA A 9 -7.69 15.15 36.62
C ALA A 9 -8.79 14.09 36.51
N ALA A 10 -8.87 13.36 35.39
CA ALA A 10 -9.70 12.17 35.25
C ALA A 10 -8.80 10.95 35.14
N ALA A 11 -8.95 10.04 36.10
CA ALA A 11 -8.19 8.82 36.26
C ALA A 11 -8.68 7.72 35.30
N LEU A 12 -7.71 7.02 34.72
CA LEU A 12 -7.86 5.81 33.93
C LEU A 12 -8.06 4.62 34.88
N ALA A 13 -9.19 3.91 34.76
CA ALA A 13 -9.43 2.66 35.50
C ALA A 13 -9.25 1.47 34.56
N LEU A 14 -8.15 0.73 34.75
CA LEU A 14 -7.97 -0.63 34.21
C LEU A 14 -8.80 -1.61 35.04
N ALA A 15 -9.64 -2.40 34.38
CA ALA A 15 -10.23 -3.61 34.95
C ALA A 15 -9.56 -4.84 34.32
N LEU A 16 -8.59 -5.43 35.03
CA LEU A 16 -8.18 -6.81 34.81
C LEU A 16 -9.18 -7.73 35.52
N VAL A 17 -9.88 -8.57 34.76
CA VAL A 17 -10.62 -9.71 35.32
C VAL A 17 -9.73 -10.94 35.22
N ALA A 18 -9.32 -11.44 36.38
CA ALA A 18 -8.76 -12.76 36.60
C ALA A 18 -9.79 -13.61 37.35
N CYS A 19 -9.99 -14.85 36.89
CA CYS A 19 -10.56 -15.97 37.65
C CYS A 19 -10.09 -17.23 36.89
N GLY A 20 -9.17 -18.06 37.40
CA GLY A 20 -9.40 -19.07 38.44
C GLY A 20 -10.13 -20.26 37.82
N GLY A 21 -9.68 -21.52 37.80
CA GLY A 21 -8.75 -22.28 38.62
C GLY A 21 -9.40 -23.67 38.83
N GLY A 22 -8.67 -24.78 38.70
CA GLY A 22 -9.23 -26.12 38.98
C GLY A 22 -8.28 -27.27 38.64
N GLY A 23 -7.66 -27.84 39.67
CA GLY A 23 -6.76 -28.99 39.59
C GLY A 23 -7.44 -30.35 39.70
N GLY A 24 -6.66 -31.42 39.53
CA GLY A 24 -7.10 -32.80 39.75
C GLY A 24 -6.02 -33.83 39.43
N SER A 25 -5.48 -34.44 40.48
CA SER A 25 -4.40 -35.42 40.62
C SER A 25 -4.62 -36.84 40.04
N SER A 26 -3.55 -37.45 39.51
CA SER A 26 -3.29 -38.92 39.37
C SER A 26 -3.15 -39.61 40.76
N PRO A 27 -3.05 -40.96 40.98
CA PRO A 27 -2.47 -42.07 40.16
C PRO A 27 -3.10 -43.51 40.43
N PRO A 28 -2.43 -44.69 40.33
CA PRO A 28 -1.62 -45.40 39.30
C PRO A 28 -2.19 -46.84 38.96
N PRO A 29 -1.40 -47.89 38.62
CA PRO A 29 -1.43 -48.60 37.33
C PRO A 29 -2.14 -49.97 37.36
N GLN A 30 -2.58 -50.46 36.20
CA GLN A 30 -2.93 -51.87 36.03
C GLN A 30 -2.26 -52.50 34.81
N THR A 31 -1.58 -53.60 35.09
CA THR A 31 -0.87 -54.52 34.21
C THR A 31 -1.81 -55.40 33.41
N GLY A 32 -1.42 -55.74 32.17
CA GLY A 32 -1.62 -57.08 31.61
C GLY A 32 -2.34 -57.18 30.27
N GLY A 33 -1.60 -57.61 29.25
CA GLY A 33 -1.99 -58.76 28.43
C GLY A 33 -2.81 -58.51 27.15
N GLY A 34 -2.09 -58.36 26.03
CA GLY A 34 -2.31 -59.06 24.75
C GLY A 34 -3.70 -59.14 24.12
N SER A 35 -3.86 -58.52 22.94
CA SER A 35 -4.35 -59.23 21.75
C SER A 35 -4.07 -58.41 20.49
N SER A 36 -3.54 -59.10 19.49
CA SER A 36 -3.30 -58.65 18.12
C SER A 36 -4.62 -58.32 17.41
N GLY A 37 -4.80 -57.06 17.04
CA GLY A 37 -5.86 -56.59 16.15
C GLY A 37 -5.28 -55.55 15.21
N GLY A 38 -4.91 -55.98 13.99
CA GLY A 38 -4.47 -55.10 12.93
C GLY A 38 -5.61 -54.16 12.51
N GLY A 39 -5.52 -52.91 12.94
CA GLY A 39 -6.29 -51.81 12.42
C GLY A 39 -5.31 -50.81 11.83
N SER A 40 -4.93 -51.00 10.56
CA SER A 40 -4.31 -49.93 9.79
C SER A 40 -5.38 -48.87 9.59
N SER A 41 -5.47 -47.92 10.52
CA SER A 41 -6.12 -46.65 10.26
C SER A 41 -5.22 -45.95 9.25
N GLY A 42 -5.46 -46.22 7.96
CA GLY A 42 -4.92 -45.40 6.88
C GLY A 42 -5.31 -43.97 7.18
N GLY A 43 -4.33 -43.20 7.69
CA GLY A 43 -4.43 -41.75 7.75
C GLY A 43 -4.52 -41.28 6.31
N GLY A 44 -5.75 -41.20 5.81
CA GLY A 44 -6.02 -40.60 4.52
C GLY A 44 -5.43 -39.21 4.56
N THR A 45 -4.43 -38.95 3.72
CA THR A 45 -3.95 -37.61 3.47
C THR A 45 -5.19 -36.76 3.17
N PRO A 46 -5.44 -35.68 3.94
CA PRO A 46 -6.57 -34.81 3.68
C PRO A 46 -6.57 -34.45 2.20
N ALA A 47 -7.73 -34.54 1.55
CA ALA A 47 -7.85 -34.08 0.18
C ALA A 47 -7.33 -32.63 0.12
N PRO A 48 -6.48 -32.27 -0.87
CA PRO A 48 -5.97 -30.92 -0.97
C PRO A 48 -7.14 -29.94 -1.01
N SER A 49 -7.08 -28.90 -0.18
CA SER A 49 -8.06 -27.82 -0.23
C SER A 49 -8.07 -27.25 -1.65
N PRO A 50 -9.23 -26.98 -2.26
CA PRO A 50 -9.29 -26.35 -3.57
C PRO A 50 -8.47 -25.06 -3.55
N ALA A 51 -7.58 -24.89 -4.52
CA ALA A 51 -6.86 -23.64 -4.70
C ALA A 51 -7.87 -22.51 -5.03
N PRO A 52 -7.69 -21.30 -4.47
CA PRO A 52 -8.53 -20.18 -4.83
C PRO A 52 -8.49 -19.89 -6.33
N THR A 53 -9.64 -19.48 -6.89
CA THR A 53 -9.73 -19.04 -8.28
C THR A 53 -9.72 -17.52 -8.34
N TYR A 54 -8.93 -16.97 -9.25
CA TYR A 54 -8.78 -15.53 -9.43
C TYR A 54 -9.29 -15.11 -10.81
N THR A 55 -10.09 -14.06 -10.84
CA THR A 55 -10.45 -13.35 -12.07
C THR A 55 -9.51 -12.16 -12.22
N GLU A 56 -8.88 -12.01 -13.39
CA GLU A 56 -8.06 -10.83 -13.68
C GLU A 56 -8.89 -9.54 -13.58
N PHE A 57 -8.25 -8.42 -13.22
CA PHE A 57 -8.94 -7.15 -13.03
C PHE A 57 -9.72 -6.72 -14.29
N ALA A 58 -9.13 -6.90 -15.47
CA ALA A 58 -9.76 -6.54 -16.74
C ALA A 58 -10.97 -7.42 -17.10
N SER A 59 -11.13 -8.57 -16.45
CA SER A 59 -12.21 -9.53 -16.67
C SER A 59 -13.30 -9.44 -15.60
N LEU A 60 -13.20 -8.51 -14.65
CA LEU A 60 -14.23 -8.30 -13.63
C LEU A 60 -15.51 -7.73 -14.27
N THR A 61 -16.66 -8.23 -13.81
CA THR A 61 -17.98 -7.82 -14.30
C THR A 61 -18.93 -7.58 -13.14
N GLY A 62 -19.89 -6.67 -13.31
CA GLY A 62 -20.85 -6.32 -12.25
C GLY A 62 -20.26 -5.33 -11.24
N ASN A 63 -20.95 -5.15 -10.11
CA ASN A 63 -20.50 -4.21 -9.08
C ASN A 63 -19.21 -4.73 -8.42
N GLN A 64 -18.24 -3.84 -8.22
CA GLN A 64 -16.98 -4.16 -7.58
C GLN A 64 -16.76 -3.24 -6.37
N THR A 65 -16.12 -3.76 -5.34
CA THR A 65 -15.65 -2.99 -4.19
C THR A 65 -14.20 -3.34 -3.96
N PHE A 66 -13.35 -2.32 -3.86
CA PHE A 66 -11.93 -2.48 -3.62
C PHE A 66 -11.51 -1.71 -2.39
N GLN A 67 -10.65 -2.35 -1.62
CA GLN A 67 -9.86 -1.74 -0.57
C GLN A 67 -8.51 -1.29 -1.14
N SER A 68 -7.84 -0.36 -0.47
CA SER A 68 -6.55 0.14 -0.92
C SER A 68 -5.59 0.44 0.22
N ALA A 69 -4.32 0.62 -0.14
CA ALA A 69 -3.37 1.43 0.61
C ALA A 69 -3.18 2.75 -0.16
N CYS A 70 -3.05 3.86 0.55
CA CYS A 70 -2.86 5.18 -0.05
C CYS A 70 -1.79 6.00 0.68
N SER A 71 -1.11 6.86 -0.06
CA SER A 71 -0.28 7.94 0.47
C SER A 71 -0.51 9.19 -0.36
N GLY A 72 0.01 10.34 0.08
CA GLY A 72 -0.15 11.55 -0.72
C GLY A 72 0.45 12.80 -0.11
N PHE A 73 0.09 13.93 -0.70
CA PHE A 73 0.43 15.24 -0.17
C PHE A 73 -0.67 16.26 -0.48
N GLU A 74 -0.68 17.31 0.31
CA GLU A 74 -1.51 18.48 0.14
C GLU A 74 -0.68 19.60 -0.48
N LEU A 75 -1.15 20.11 -1.61
CA LEU A 75 -0.63 21.28 -2.29
C LEU A 75 -1.34 22.53 -1.76
N GLY A 76 -0.62 23.31 -0.96
CA GLY A 76 -1.06 24.58 -0.40
C GLY A 76 0.14 25.45 0.00
N PHE A 77 -0.09 26.51 0.77
CA PHE A 77 0.99 27.36 1.28
C PHE A 77 2.01 26.55 2.11
N ASN A 78 1.51 25.60 2.91
CA ASN A 78 2.31 24.59 3.59
C ASN A 78 2.14 23.25 2.86
N PHE A 79 3.25 22.61 2.49
CA PHE A 79 3.18 21.20 2.08
C PHE A 79 2.90 20.36 3.31
N ALA A 80 1.84 19.57 3.26
CA ALA A 80 1.60 18.51 4.22
C ALA A 80 1.65 17.17 3.50
N THR A 81 2.20 16.16 4.17
CA THR A 81 2.12 14.78 3.71
C THR A 81 0.88 14.12 4.29
N PHE A 82 0.25 13.27 3.49
CA PHE A 82 -0.62 12.25 4.02
C PHE A 82 0.18 10.96 4.18
N PRO A 83 0.24 10.39 5.40
CA PRO A 83 1.05 9.21 5.65
C PRO A 83 0.54 8.01 4.83
N SER A 84 1.43 7.08 4.51
CA SER A 84 1.03 5.81 3.90
C SER A 84 0.16 5.04 4.87
N THR A 85 -0.97 4.57 4.37
CA THR A 85 -1.82 3.66 5.11
C THR A 85 -1.46 2.22 4.82
N SER A 86 -1.70 1.34 5.79
CA SER A 86 -1.76 -0.09 5.50
C SER A 86 -2.86 -0.36 4.47
N PHE A 87 -2.73 -1.47 3.75
CA PHE A 87 -3.82 -1.95 2.91
C PHE A 87 -5.08 -2.16 3.77
N THR A 88 -6.25 -1.88 3.19
CA THR A 88 -7.57 -1.74 3.86
C THR A 88 -7.82 -0.48 4.69
N ASN A 89 -6.82 0.37 4.90
CA ASN A 89 -6.99 1.67 5.57
C ASN A 89 -6.85 2.86 4.61
N GLY A 90 -6.65 2.61 3.31
CA GLY A 90 -6.74 3.62 2.25
C GLY A 90 -8.19 3.93 1.85
N PHE A 91 -8.37 4.60 0.71
CA PHE A 91 -9.69 4.91 0.18
C PHE A 91 -10.44 3.62 -0.20
N GLY A 92 -11.76 3.63 -0.02
CA GLY A 92 -12.63 2.61 -0.60
C GLY A 92 -13.01 3.01 -2.03
N PHE A 93 -12.96 2.06 -2.97
CA PHE A 93 -13.35 2.28 -4.36
C PHE A 93 -14.47 1.34 -4.76
N ASP A 94 -15.66 1.88 -4.97
CA ASP A 94 -16.86 1.14 -5.36
C ASP A 94 -17.22 1.45 -6.81
N PHE A 95 -17.25 0.43 -7.67
CA PHE A 95 -17.73 0.55 -9.03
C PHE A 95 -19.15 -0.02 -9.15
N THR A 96 -20.09 0.81 -9.62
CA THR A 96 -21.48 0.39 -9.88
C THR A 96 -21.67 0.19 -11.38
N ALA A 97 -21.75 -1.07 -11.82
CA ALA A 97 -21.81 -1.41 -13.25
C ALA A 97 -23.08 -0.93 -13.95
N ALA A 98 -24.21 -0.89 -13.23
CA ALA A 98 -25.48 -0.44 -13.80
C ALA A 98 -25.46 1.04 -14.23
N THR A 99 -24.62 1.86 -13.60
CA THR A 99 -24.51 3.30 -13.86
C THR A 99 -23.15 3.72 -14.40
N ASP A 100 -22.17 2.81 -14.47
CA ASP A 100 -20.78 3.10 -14.82
C ASP A 100 -20.21 4.26 -13.98
N VAL A 101 -20.37 4.13 -12.65
CA VAL A 101 -19.94 5.14 -11.68
C VAL A 101 -18.98 4.53 -10.67
N TRP A 102 -17.84 5.19 -10.51
CA TRP A 102 -16.94 5.01 -9.38
C TRP A 102 -17.36 5.91 -8.24
N THR A 103 -17.52 5.34 -7.05
CA THR A 103 -17.66 6.08 -5.79
C THR A 103 -16.40 5.86 -4.96
N ILE A 104 -15.82 6.95 -4.50
CA ILE A 104 -14.61 6.95 -3.68
C ILE A 104 -15.00 7.34 -2.28
N SER A 105 -14.88 6.40 -1.35
CA SER A 105 -15.19 6.60 0.06
C SER A 105 -13.93 7.00 0.83
N PRO A 106 -14.02 7.98 1.75
CA PRO A 106 -12.88 8.47 2.50
C PRO A 106 -12.25 7.34 3.33
N ALA A 107 -10.93 7.37 3.38
CA ALA A 107 -10.12 6.41 4.10
C ALA A 107 -10.12 6.67 5.61
N THR A 108 -10.05 5.61 6.41
CA THR A 108 -9.84 5.67 7.87
C THR A 108 -8.41 6.17 8.17
N GLY A 109 -8.25 7.49 8.23
CA GLY A 109 -6.95 8.16 8.41
C GLY A 109 -6.79 9.43 7.58
N PHE A 110 -7.65 9.62 6.58
CA PHE A 110 -7.71 10.83 5.76
C PHE A 110 -8.93 11.66 6.13
N SER A 111 -8.99 12.11 7.39
CA SER A 111 -10.11 12.90 7.92
C SER A 111 -10.29 14.26 7.25
N ALA A 112 -9.35 14.67 6.38
CA ALA A 112 -9.48 15.83 5.52
C ALA A 112 -10.41 15.59 4.32
N PHE A 113 -11.14 14.48 4.28
CA PHE A 113 -12.00 14.09 3.18
C PHE A 113 -13.42 13.86 3.70
N ASP A 114 -14.25 14.91 3.66
CA ASP A 114 -15.56 14.94 4.35
C ASP A 114 -16.70 14.32 3.53
N ALA A 115 -16.47 14.01 2.25
CA ALA A 115 -17.52 13.51 1.35
C ALA A 115 -17.01 12.47 0.35
N ASN A 116 -17.91 11.58 -0.06
CA ASN A 116 -17.65 10.67 -1.16
C ASN A 116 -17.48 11.46 -2.47
N LEU A 117 -16.51 11.07 -3.29
CA LEU A 117 -16.42 11.53 -4.67
C LEU A 117 -17.09 10.53 -5.60
N SER A 118 -17.59 11.02 -6.74
CA SER A 118 -18.14 10.14 -7.77
C SER A 118 -17.67 10.54 -9.15
N PHE A 119 -17.20 9.57 -9.92
CA PHE A 119 -16.77 9.75 -11.30
C PHE A 119 -17.58 8.83 -12.19
N GLY A 120 -18.32 9.40 -13.14
CA GLY A 120 -19.17 8.65 -14.07
C GLY A 120 -18.61 8.67 -15.49
N SER A 121 -19.31 7.98 -16.40
CA SER A 121 -18.98 7.97 -17.83
C SER A 121 -18.84 9.36 -18.47
N ALA A 122 -19.56 10.37 -17.96
CA ALA A 122 -19.45 11.76 -18.43
C ALA A 122 -18.08 12.41 -18.11
N ASP A 123 -17.38 11.91 -17.10
CA ASP A 123 -16.07 12.42 -16.67
C ASP A 123 -14.92 11.70 -17.40
N LEU A 124 -15.20 10.57 -18.05
CA LEU A 124 -14.20 9.74 -18.72
C LEU A 124 -13.50 10.53 -19.83
N GLN A 125 -12.17 10.54 -19.79
CA GLN A 125 -11.34 11.20 -20.80
C GLN A 125 -11.22 10.32 -22.04
N SER A 126 -11.45 10.90 -23.22
CA SER A 126 -11.36 10.20 -24.51
C SER A 126 -9.95 9.81 -24.92
N SER A 127 -8.93 10.42 -24.30
CA SER A 127 -7.52 10.11 -24.50
C SER A 127 -6.87 9.78 -23.16
N SER A 128 -6.59 8.50 -22.92
CA SER A 128 -5.78 8.02 -21.82
C SER A 128 -4.60 7.20 -22.35
N ALA A 129 -3.56 7.05 -21.52
CA ALA A 129 -2.47 6.14 -21.86
C ALA A 129 -2.99 4.70 -21.91
N GLU A 130 -2.36 3.86 -22.72
CA GLU A 130 -2.68 2.44 -22.77
C GLU A 130 -2.63 1.81 -21.37
N GLY A 131 -3.63 0.96 -21.05
CA GLY A 131 -3.73 0.34 -19.73
C GLY A 131 -4.25 1.25 -18.63
N THR A 132 -4.63 2.50 -18.94
CA THR A 132 -5.15 3.46 -17.97
C THR A 132 -6.55 3.97 -18.32
N ALA A 133 -7.38 4.15 -17.31
CA ALA A 133 -8.62 4.91 -17.39
C ALA A 133 -8.46 6.21 -16.59
N SER A 134 -8.91 7.33 -17.16
CA SER A 134 -8.80 8.64 -16.54
C SER A 134 -10.13 9.35 -16.58
N TYR A 135 -10.58 9.84 -15.45
CA TYR A 135 -11.81 10.60 -15.25
C TYR A 135 -11.44 11.99 -14.75
N ARG A 136 -12.04 13.02 -15.34
CA ARG A 136 -11.81 14.41 -14.97
C ARG A 136 -13.13 15.14 -14.89
N ARG A 137 -13.39 15.75 -13.74
CA ARG A 137 -14.58 16.57 -13.50
C ARG A 137 -14.20 17.93 -12.94
N GLN A 138 -15.17 18.83 -12.86
CA GLN A 138 -15.04 20.08 -12.11
C GLN A 138 -15.92 20.02 -10.87
N ASP A 139 -15.40 20.49 -9.73
CA ASP A 139 -16.20 20.69 -8.53
C ASP A 139 -17.17 21.89 -8.70
N ALA A 140 -17.97 22.16 -7.68
CA ALA A 140 -18.92 23.29 -7.68
C ALA A 140 -18.25 24.67 -7.83
N ASN A 141 -16.94 24.76 -7.58
CA ASN A 141 -16.14 25.97 -7.68
C ASN A 141 -15.32 26.04 -8.99
N GLY A 142 -15.54 25.12 -9.93
CA GLY A 142 -14.82 25.04 -11.20
C GLY A 142 -13.39 24.48 -11.07
N GLN A 143 -13.00 23.97 -9.90
CA GLN A 143 -11.71 23.33 -9.69
C GLN A 143 -11.72 21.94 -10.31
N THR A 144 -10.65 21.59 -11.01
CA THR A 144 -10.54 20.26 -11.63
C THR A 144 -10.25 19.20 -10.57
N GLU A 145 -10.94 18.07 -10.64
CA GLU A 145 -10.63 16.84 -9.91
C GLU A 145 -10.30 15.74 -10.91
N LEU A 146 -9.37 14.86 -10.53
CA LEU A 146 -8.83 13.81 -11.38
C LEU A 146 -8.89 12.48 -10.64
N PHE A 147 -9.46 11.47 -11.28
CA PHE A 147 -9.38 10.09 -10.84
C PHE A 147 -8.80 9.26 -11.99
N ARG A 148 -7.62 8.69 -11.79
CA ARG A 148 -6.94 7.88 -12.79
C ARG A 148 -6.54 6.56 -12.16
N TYR A 149 -6.79 5.45 -12.83
CA TYR A 149 -6.25 4.15 -12.42
C TYR A 149 -5.75 3.37 -13.62
N GLY A 150 -4.85 2.43 -13.38
CA GLY A 150 -4.28 1.59 -14.41
C GLY A 150 -2.98 0.95 -13.96
N PHE A 151 -2.07 0.81 -14.91
CA PHE A 151 -0.70 0.38 -14.68
C PHE A 151 0.24 1.14 -15.61
N VAL A 152 1.53 1.16 -15.26
CA VAL A 152 2.55 1.67 -16.17
C VAL A 152 2.79 0.64 -17.27
N SER A 153 2.49 1.01 -18.51
CA SER A 153 2.60 0.12 -19.67
C SER A 153 4.03 -0.38 -19.97
N SER A 154 5.04 0.19 -19.31
CA SER A 154 6.43 -0.27 -19.42
C SER A 154 6.73 -1.56 -18.65
N LEU A 155 5.81 -2.05 -17.80
CA LEU A 155 5.96 -3.35 -17.14
C LEU A 155 5.73 -4.50 -18.13
N SER A 156 6.63 -5.48 -18.09
CA SER A 156 6.51 -6.71 -18.87
C SER A 156 6.78 -7.93 -17.97
N PRO A 157 5.79 -8.81 -17.74
CA PRO A 157 4.40 -8.68 -18.19
C PRO A 157 3.69 -7.51 -17.49
N ALA A 158 2.67 -6.95 -18.15
CA ALA A 158 1.78 -5.97 -17.54
C ALA A 158 1.00 -6.63 -16.39
N PRO A 159 0.75 -5.92 -15.28
CA PRO A 159 0.01 -6.46 -14.14
C PRO A 159 -1.46 -6.76 -14.51
N ALA A 160 -1.87 -8.00 -14.28
CA ALA A 160 -3.21 -8.49 -14.51
C ALA A 160 -4.15 -8.24 -13.32
N TYR A 161 -3.63 -8.13 -12.09
CA TYR A 161 -4.43 -8.10 -10.86
C TYR A 161 -4.35 -6.79 -10.07
N ALA A 162 -3.16 -6.21 -9.96
CA ALA A 162 -2.86 -4.97 -9.26
C ALA A 162 -3.08 -3.75 -10.15
N ARG A 163 -3.51 -2.64 -9.55
CA ARG A 163 -3.69 -1.34 -10.20
C ARG A 163 -3.10 -0.24 -9.33
N SER A 164 -2.38 0.66 -10.00
CA SER A 164 -1.98 1.95 -9.46
C SER A 164 -3.09 2.98 -9.70
N LEU A 165 -3.21 3.93 -8.78
CA LEU A 165 -4.26 4.94 -8.80
C LEU A 165 -3.72 6.30 -8.39
N GLN A 166 -4.15 7.33 -9.11
CA GLN A 166 -3.98 8.72 -8.75
C GLN A 166 -5.34 9.38 -8.53
N LEU A 167 -5.50 10.01 -7.37
CA LEU A 167 -6.64 10.87 -7.07
C LEU A 167 -6.13 12.29 -6.81
N SER A 168 -6.66 13.28 -7.52
CA SER A 168 -6.50 14.69 -7.15
C SER A 168 -7.86 15.29 -6.90
N ALA A 169 -8.03 15.86 -5.70
CA ALA A 169 -9.29 16.44 -5.28
C ALA A 169 -9.08 17.68 -4.40
N ILE A 170 -10.13 18.47 -4.27
CA ILE A 170 -10.12 19.65 -3.40
C ILE A 170 -10.52 19.24 -1.99
N LEU A 171 -9.70 19.60 -1.02
CA LEU A 171 -9.93 19.33 0.39
C LEU A 171 -10.87 20.41 0.99
N PRO A 172 -11.51 20.15 2.15
CA PRO A 172 -12.40 21.10 2.83
C PRO A 172 -11.74 22.46 3.14
N ASN A 173 -10.42 22.50 3.27
CA ASN A 173 -9.66 23.73 3.48
C ASN A 173 -9.36 24.51 2.18
N GLY A 174 -9.82 24.02 1.03
CA GLY A 174 -9.62 24.61 -0.30
C GLY A 174 -8.30 24.23 -0.99
N ASN A 175 -7.39 23.53 -0.29
CA ASN A 175 -6.14 23.06 -0.88
C ASN A 175 -6.36 21.80 -1.72
N ARG A 176 -5.38 21.48 -2.57
CA ARG A 176 -5.46 20.32 -3.46
C ARG A 176 -4.74 19.13 -2.86
N GLY A 177 -5.48 18.08 -2.55
CA GLY A 177 -4.91 16.77 -2.24
C GLY A 177 -4.48 16.06 -3.52
N ILE A 178 -3.32 15.42 -3.49
CA ILE A 178 -2.87 14.46 -4.49
C ILE A 178 -2.50 13.16 -3.78
N PHE A 179 -3.19 12.09 -4.16
CA PHE A 179 -3.05 10.77 -3.55
C PHE A 179 -2.56 9.77 -4.59
N ARG A 180 -1.78 8.80 -4.11
CA ARG A 180 -1.34 7.61 -4.82
C ARG A 180 -1.83 6.41 -4.04
N CYS A 181 -2.53 5.51 -4.72
CA CYS A 181 -3.07 4.32 -4.09
C CYS A 181 -2.77 3.08 -4.91
N THR A 182 -2.75 1.94 -4.23
CA THR A 182 -2.76 0.62 -4.86
C THR A 182 -4.02 -0.14 -4.48
N PHE A 183 -4.61 -0.82 -5.44
CA PHE A 183 -5.81 -1.65 -5.26
C PHE A 183 -5.88 -2.73 -6.35
N GLY A 184 -6.87 -3.61 -6.29
CA GLY A 184 -7.06 -4.65 -7.30
C GLY A 184 -7.59 -5.96 -6.73
N VAL A 185 -7.31 -7.05 -7.44
CA VAL A 185 -7.73 -8.41 -7.03
C VAL A 185 -6.68 -8.97 -6.06
N THR A 186 -6.98 -8.93 -4.77
CA THR A 186 -6.02 -9.28 -3.71
C THR A 186 -5.76 -10.77 -3.63
N THR A 187 -4.52 -11.15 -3.30
CA THR A 187 -4.20 -12.52 -2.90
C THR A 187 -4.95 -12.87 -1.61
N GLN A 188 -5.64 -14.00 -1.61
CA GLN A 188 -6.39 -14.47 -0.44
C GLN A 188 -5.42 -14.94 0.65
N LEU A 189 -5.76 -14.73 1.93
CA LEU A 189 -4.94 -15.23 3.04
C LEU A 189 -4.81 -16.76 3.07
N SER A 190 -5.80 -17.46 2.50
CA SER A 190 -5.79 -18.91 2.32
C SER A 190 -4.94 -19.39 1.15
N ASP A 191 -4.44 -18.48 0.31
CA ASP A 191 -3.56 -18.78 -0.81
C ASP A 191 -2.10 -18.58 -0.38
N PRO A 192 -1.39 -19.65 -0.02
CA PRO A 192 -0.05 -19.52 0.53
C PRO A 192 0.89 -18.94 -0.53
N ILE A 193 1.63 -17.90 -0.14
CA ILE A 193 2.72 -17.40 -0.97
C ILE A 193 3.78 -18.52 -1.07
N PRO A 194 4.25 -18.89 -2.27
CA PRO A 194 5.12 -20.03 -2.46
C PRO A 194 6.36 -19.96 -1.59
N THR A 195 6.68 -21.08 -0.94
CA THR A 195 7.93 -21.20 -0.18
C THR A 195 9.08 -21.25 -1.17
N VAL A 196 9.95 -20.24 -1.11
CA VAL A 196 11.11 -20.16 -2.01
C VAL A 196 12.15 -21.18 -1.57
N THR A 197 12.50 -22.10 -2.47
CA THR A 197 13.64 -23.02 -2.32
C THR A 197 14.95 -22.39 -2.79
N ALA A 198 14.90 -21.15 -3.30
CA ALA A 198 16.06 -20.41 -3.73
C ALA A 198 17.05 -20.20 -2.57
N SER A 199 18.35 -20.22 -2.88
CA SER A 199 19.44 -20.06 -1.92
C SER A 199 19.39 -18.78 -1.07
N SER A 200 18.63 -17.77 -1.50
CA SER A 200 18.42 -16.52 -0.79
C SER A 200 17.31 -16.58 0.28
N GLY A 201 16.32 -17.47 0.16
CA GLY A 201 15.17 -17.54 1.07
C GLY A 201 14.18 -16.38 0.98
N PHE A 202 14.26 -15.53 -0.05
CA PHE A 202 13.38 -14.36 -0.24
C PHE A 202 12.68 -14.38 -1.60
N ILE A 203 11.45 -13.88 -1.60
CA ILE A 203 10.66 -13.53 -2.79
C ILE A 203 11.01 -12.12 -3.21
N SER A 204 11.29 -11.95 -4.50
CA SER A 204 11.46 -10.67 -5.18
C SER A 204 10.65 -10.68 -6.47
N TYR A 205 10.28 -9.50 -6.96
CA TYR A 205 9.59 -9.34 -8.24
C TYR A 205 10.63 -9.05 -9.34
N GLY A 206 10.36 -9.55 -10.55
CA GLY A 206 11.28 -9.43 -11.68
C GLY A 206 11.31 -8.03 -12.28
N SER A 207 10.22 -7.27 -12.10
CA SER A 207 10.16 -5.87 -12.50
C SER A 207 9.30 -5.06 -11.54
N TYR A 208 9.61 -3.76 -11.44
CA TYR A 208 8.88 -2.78 -10.64
C TYR A 208 8.60 -1.54 -11.49
N SER A 209 7.44 -0.94 -11.29
CA SER A 209 7.13 0.41 -11.77
C SER A 209 6.76 1.30 -10.61
N ILE A 210 7.12 2.56 -10.70
CA ILE A 210 6.83 3.57 -9.69
C ILE A 210 6.08 4.71 -10.35
N GLU A 211 4.90 5.02 -9.82
CA GLU A 211 4.17 6.25 -10.15
C GLU A 211 4.17 7.15 -8.92
N GLY A 212 4.85 8.29 -8.99
CA GLY A 212 4.94 9.19 -7.85
C GLY A 212 5.53 10.54 -8.21
N ASP A 213 5.39 11.47 -7.28
CA ASP A 213 5.93 12.82 -7.38
C ASP A 213 6.80 13.10 -6.14
N ALA A 214 7.83 13.91 -6.35
CA ALA A 214 8.57 14.56 -5.28
C ALA A 214 8.55 16.08 -5.46
N TYR A 215 8.55 16.79 -4.35
CA TYR A 215 8.67 18.24 -4.29
C TYR A 215 9.91 18.59 -3.49
N VAL A 216 10.81 19.35 -4.10
CA VAL A 216 11.97 19.93 -3.42
C VAL A 216 11.66 21.39 -3.18
N ARG A 217 11.47 21.77 -1.91
CA ARG A 217 11.33 23.16 -1.48
C ARG A 217 12.68 23.65 -0.99
N ALA A 218 13.31 24.56 -1.72
CA ALA A 218 14.57 25.18 -1.30
C ALA A 218 14.37 26.12 -0.10
N SER A 219 15.47 26.49 0.55
CA SER A 219 15.46 27.38 1.72
C SER A 219 14.91 28.78 1.42
N ASP A 220 14.95 29.21 0.17
CA ASP A 220 14.38 30.48 -0.30
C ASP A 220 12.87 30.42 -0.61
N GLY A 221 12.26 29.23 -0.43
CA GLY A 221 10.85 28.98 -0.67
C GLY A 221 10.50 28.56 -2.10
N THR A 222 11.45 28.57 -3.04
CA THR A 222 11.22 28.03 -4.38
C THR A 222 10.91 26.53 -4.31
N THR A 223 10.01 26.06 -5.16
CA THR A 223 9.62 24.65 -5.19
C THR A 223 9.76 24.09 -6.60
N GLN A 224 10.42 22.95 -6.69
CA GLN A 224 10.57 22.15 -7.91
C GLN A 224 9.80 20.84 -7.74
N GLN A 225 9.16 20.37 -8.81
CA GLN A 225 8.47 19.08 -8.84
C GLN A 225 9.27 18.09 -9.68
N PHE A 226 9.33 16.84 -9.24
CA PHE A 226 10.01 15.74 -9.91
C PHE A 226 9.08 14.55 -10.07
N SER A 227 9.15 13.85 -11.21
CA SER A 227 8.58 12.51 -11.36
C SER A 227 9.55 11.47 -10.78
N LEU A 228 9.01 10.46 -10.10
CA LEU A 228 9.78 9.38 -9.47
C LEU A 228 9.94 8.12 -10.33
N ASP A 229 9.57 8.17 -11.61
CA ASP A 229 9.49 7.01 -12.49
C ASP A 229 10.82 6.31 -12.81
N ARG A 230 11.95 6.92 -12.42
CA ARG A 230 13.30 6.36 -12.51
C ARG A 230 13.84 5.77 -11.20
N SER A 231 13.05 5.81 -10.13
CA SER A 231 13.49 5.34 -8.82
C SER A 231 13.66 3.81 -8.81
N ASN A 232 14.51 3.28 -7.93
CA ASN A 232 14.74 1.84 -7.77
C ASN A 232 14.06 1.31 -6.50
N ILE A 233 13.52 0.09 -6.57
CA ILE A 233 12.91 -0.63 -5.45
C ILE A 233 13.70 -1.91 -5.14
N ASP A 234 14.03 -2.13 -3.87
CA ASP A 234 14.48 -3.41 -3.33
C ASP A 234 13.40 -3.95 -2.39
N PHE A 235 12.53 -4.82 -2.88
CA PHE A 235 11.52 -5.49 -2.07
C PHE A 235 11.88 -6.95 -1.87
N ARG A 236 11.87 -7.40 -0.61
CA ARG A 236 12.15 -8.79 -0.22
C ARG A 236 11.15 -9.27 0.80
N ALA A 237 10.51 -10.40 0.54
CA ALA A 237 9.62 -11.06 1.50
C ALA A 237 10.11 -12.49 1.79
N ASN A 238 10.17 -12.88 3.06
CA ASN A 238 10.50 -14.24 3.46
C ASN A 238 9.22 -14.98 3.89
N PRO A 239 8.71 -15.92 3.09
CA PRO A 239 7.48 -16.64 3.44
C PRO A 239 7.64 -17.59 4.64
N ALA A 240 8.87 -17.90 5.06
CA ALA A 240 9.12 -18.80 6.19
C ALA A 240 8.86 -18.14 7.56
N ASP A 241 9.15 -16.85 7.69
CA ASP A 241 8.97 -16.08 8.93
C ASP A 241 8.05 -14.85 8.78
N GLY A 242 7.56 -14.60 7.56
CA GLY A 242 6.71 -13.47 7.24
C GLY A 242 7.44 -12.13 7.15
N SER A 243 8.76 -12.08 7.30
CA SER A 243 9.50 -10.80 7.28
C SER A 243 9.49 -10.15 5.90
N ILE A 244 9.35 -8.82 5.87
CA ILE A 244 9.37 -8.01 4.67
C ILE A 244 10.37 -6.88 4.86
N ARG A 245 11.22 -6.67 3.87
CA ARG A 245 12.11 -5.52 3.76
C ARG A 245 11.81 -4.74 2.49
N VAL A 246 11.76 -3.43 2.64
CA VAL A 246 11.56 -2.48 1.54
C VAL A 246 12.69 -1.47 1.54
N GLY A 247 13.33 -1.30 0.39
CA GLY A 247 14.28 -0.24 0.08
C GLY A 247 13.82 0.55 -1.12
N ILE A 248 13.99 1.88 -1.07
CA ILE A 248 13.68 2.80 -2.16
C ILE A 248 14.89 3.71 -2.38
N GLU A 249 15.40 3.77 -3.60
CA GLU A 249 16.31 4.82 -4.06
C GLU A 249 15.52 5.78 -4.93
N ALA A 250 15.18 6.94 -4.38
CA ALA A 250 14.38 7.95 -5.07
C ALA A 250 15.25 8.73 -6.07
N ILE A 251 14.89 8.61 -7.35
CA ILE A 251 15.51 9.30 -8.48
C ILE A 251 14.42 10.09 -9.19
N GLY A 252 14.63 11.40 -9.24
CA GLY A 252 13.69 12.37 -9.79
C GLY A 252 14.07 12.90 -11.17
N ARG A 253 13.09 13.08 -12.05
CA ARG A 253 13.20 13.90 -13.26
C ARG A 253 12.33 15.14 -13.13
N GLU A 254 12.93 16.33 -13.21
CA GLU A 254 12.23 17.59 -12.96
C GLU A 254 11.14 17.86 -14.00
N PHE A 255 9.96 18.31 -13.56
CA PHE A 255 8.97 18.91 -14.44
C PHE A 255 9.39 20.32 -14.82
N LEU A 256 9.75 20.51 -16.09
CA LEU A 256 10.11 21.80 -16.64
C LEU A 256 8.86 22.69 -16.77
N SER A 257 9.06 24.01 -16.92
CA SER A 257 7.96 24.97 -17.12
C SER A 257 7.11 24.69 -18.36
N THR A 258 7.60 23.88 -19.29
CA THR A 258 6.88 23.42 -20.48
C THR A 258 5.94 22.24 -20.21
N GLY A 259 5.99 21.66 -19.01
CA GLY A 259 5.31 20.42 -18.64
C GLY A 259 6.05 19.14 -19.06
N ALA A 260 7.17 19.26 -19.79
CA ALA A 260 8.02 18.13 -20.12
C ALA A 260 8.87 17.70 -18.93
N LEU A 261 9.27 16.44 -18.89
CA LEU A 261 10.27 15.94 -17.95
C LEU A 261 11.67 16.28 -18.45
N SER A 262 12.54 16.69 -17.54
CA SER A 262 13.98 16.81 -17.78
C SER A 262 14.58 15.44 -18.10
N ASP A 263 15.57 15.42 -18.98
CA ASP A 263 16.40 14.23 -19.23
C ASP A 263 17.42 14.00 -18.09
N GLN A 264 17.62 15.00 -17.22
CA GLN A 264 18.51 14.89 -16.08
C GLN A 264 17.84 14.15 -14.92
N GLU A 265 18.50 13.08 -14.48
CA GLU A 265 18.15 12.36 -13.27
C GLU A 265 18.82 13.02 -12.05
N THR A 266 18.03 13.21 -10.99
CA THR A 266 18.48 13.78 -9.72
C THR A 266 18.25 12.79 -8.61
N ALA A 267 19.31 12.39 -7.89
CA ALA A 267 19.15 11.60 -6.67
C ALA A 267 18.43 12.44 -5.60
N LEU A 268 17.30 11.94 -5.12
CA LEU A 268 16.46 12.64 -4.15
C LEU A 268 16.67 12.13 -2.72
N GLY A 269 16.99 10.86 -2.56
CA GLY A 269 17.27 10.21 -1.28
C GLY A 269 17.09 8.70 -1.33
N THR A 270 17.41 8.03 -0.24
CA THR A 270 17.17 6.59 -0.06
C THR A 270 16.37 6.36 1.20
N ALA A 271 15.48 5.37 1.21
CA ALA A 271 14.71 4.98 2.38
C ALA A 271 14.61 3.47 2.53
N GLN A 272 14.64 2.98 3.76
CA GLN A 272 14.48 1.57 4.07
C GLN A 272 13.51 1.37 5.24
N GLY A 273 12.68 0.34 5.15
CA GLY A 273 11.83 -0.13 6.23
C GLY A 273 11.80 -1.66 6.30
N ASP A 274 11.50 -2.16 7.49
CA ASP A 274 11.25 -3.58 7.74
C ASP A 274 9.86 -3.72 8.37
N THR A 275 9.15 -4.78 8.03
CA THR A 275 7.86 -5.17 8.62
C THR A 275 7.69 -6.69 8.55
N SER A 276 6.52 -7.20 8.94
CA SER A 276 6.18 -8.61 8.82
C SER A 276 4.71 -8.79 8.48
N ILE A 277 4.39 -9.87 7.79
CA ILE A 277 3.04 -10.43 7.69
C ILE A 277 2.87 -11.56 8.69
N ASP A 278 1.77 -11.57 9.43
CA ASP A 278 1.42 -12.65 10.35
C ASP A 278 0.41 -13.63 9.73
N GLY A 279 -0.10 -13.32 8.53
CA GLY A 279 -1.11 -14.09 7.80
C GLY A 279 -2.53 -13.94 8.34
N SER A 280 -2.76 -13.04 9.30
CA SER A 280 -4.09 -12.80 9.89
C SER A 280 -4.86 -11.69 9.18
N GLU A 281 -4.16 -10.74 8.59
CA GLU A 281 -4.73 -9.60 7.87
C GLU A 281 -4.12 -9.45 6.47
N GLN A 282 -4.94 -8.94 5.53
CA GLN A 282 -4.48 -8.63 4.16
C GLN A 282 -3.74 -7.29 4.12
N ASN A 283 -2.70 -7.11 4.93
CA ASN A 283 -1.85 -5.94 4.82
C ASN A 283 -0.41 -6.23 5.25
N PHE A 284 0.50 -5.40 4.74
CA PHE A 284 1.74 -5.08 5.43
C PHE A 284 1.88 -3.56 5.47
N SER A 285 2.51 -3.05 6.53
CA SER A 285 2.89 -1.64 6.63
C SER A 285 4.05 -1.47 7.60
N GLY A 286 4.80 -0.39 7.45
CA GLY A 286 5.92 -0.11 8.33
C GLY A 286 6.38 1.33 8.21
N LEU A 287 7.21 1.72 9.16
CA LEU A 287 7.92 3.00 9.09
C LEU A 287 9.15 2.85 8.19
N MET A 288 9.44 3.92 7.45
CA MET A 288 10.69 4.03 6.71
C MET A 288 11.64 4.98 7.43
N ASN A 289 12.90 4.57 7.47
CA ASN A 289 14.02 5.41 7.85
C ASN A 289 14.79 5.81 6.59
N GLY A 290 14.86 7.11 6.32
CA GLY A 290 15.50 7.66 5.14
C GLY A 290 16.86 8.28 5.41
N THR A 291 17.73 8.29 4.40
CA THR A 291 18.96 9.07 4.35
C THR A 291 18.98 9.88 3.06
N SER A 292 19.48 11.11 3.12
CA SER A 292 19.83 11.90 1.93
C SER A 292 21.30 11.76 1.58
N PRO A 293 21.69 12.04 0.32
CA PRO A 293 23.10 12.20 -0.05
C PRO A 293 23.85 13.18 0.87
N ASP A 294 23.14 14.18 1.40
CA ASP A 294 23.69 15.23 2.26
C ASP A 294 23.55 14.95 3.77
N GLY A 295 23.13 13.74 4.15
CA GLY A 295 23.29 13.22 5.52
C GLY A 295 22.23 13.59 6.55
N ASN A 296 21.14 14.26 6.17
CA ASN A 296 20.03 14.61 7.09
C ASN A 296 18.77 13.75 6.86
N PHE A 297 18.05 13.46 7.96
CA PHE A 297 16.97 12.46 8.12
C PHE A 297 15.58 13.12 8.25
N PHE A 298 14.56 12.49 7.68
CA PHE A 298 13.22 12.44 8.29
C PHE A 298 12.46 11.17 7.87
N GLY A 299 11.53 10.74 8.72
CA GLY A 299 10.76 9.50 8.58
C GLY A 299 9.63 9.55 7.56
N GLY A 300 9.04 8.38 7.35
CA GLY A 300 7.91 8.16 6.48
C GLY A 300 7.35 6.77 6.71
N GLY A 301 6.62 6.26 5.74
CA GLY A 301 5.96 4.97 5.84
C GLY A 301 5.78 4.30 4.50
N PHE A 302 5.32 3.07 4.60
CA PHE A 302 4.84 2.31 3.46
C PHE A 302 3.70 1.41 3.90
N GLY A 303 2.87 1.03 2.94
CA GLY A 303 1.84 0.04 3.13
C GLY A 303 1.42 -0.59 1.82
N GLY A 304 0.96 -1.82 1.85
CA GLY A 304 0.64 -2.54 0.63
C GLY A 304 0.10 -3.93 0.87
N TRP A 305 -0.09 -4.63 -0.24
CA TRP A 305 -0.50 -6.03 -0.24
C TRP A 305 -0.06 -6.75 -1.52
N PHE A 306 -0.30 -8.06 -1.54
CA PHE A 306 -0.07 -8.94 -2.67
C PHE A 306 -1.36 -9.12 -3.50
N PHE A 307 -1.22 -9.28 -4.81
CA PHE A 307 -2.33 -9.36 -5.76
C PHE A 307 -2.21 -10.60 -6.64
N GLY A 308 -3.37 -11.17 -7.01
CA GLY A 308 -3.47 -12.36 -7.83
C GLY A 308 -3.14 -13.67 -7.10
N PRO A 309 -3.06 -14.78 -7.83
CA PRO A 309 -2.71 -16.08 -7.26
C PRO A 309 -1.31 -16.03 -6.65
N GLN A 310 -1.17 -16.57 -5.45
CA GLN A 310 0.13 -16.80 -4.80
C GLN A 310 1.01 -15.54 -4.65
N GLY A 311 0.41 -14.35 -4.68
CA GLY A 311 1.14 -13.08 -4.65
C GLY A 311 1.95 -12.80 -5.92
N ALA A 312 1.45 -13.24 -7.08
CA ALA A 312 2.06 -13.00 -8.40
C ALA A 312 2.42 -11.53 -8.67
N GLU A 313 1.69 -10.60 -8.04
CA GLU A 313 1.91 -9.16 -8.15
C GLU A 313 1.99 -8.50 -6.77
N LEU A 314 2.70 -7.39 -6.71
CA LEU A 314 2.85 -6.53 -5.54
C LEU A 314 2.23 -5.16 -5.83
N GLY A 315 1.51 -4.63 -4.85
CA GLY A 315 1.14 -3.23 -4.84
C GLY A 315 1.49 -2.61 -3.49
N MET A 316 2.20 -1.48 -3.52
CA MET A 316 2.64 -0.79 -2.31
C MET A 316 2.59 0.71 -2.53
N VAL A 317 2.24 1.48 -1.52
CA VAL A 317 2.42 2.92 -1.47
C VAL A 317 3.52 3.27 -0.50
N PHE A 318 4.16 4.41 -0.73
CA PHE A 318 5.14 4.97 0.18
C PHE A 318 5.00 6.48 0.23
N GLU A 319 5.49 7.05 1.32
CA GLU A 319 5.80 8.45 1.48
C GLU A 319 7.02 8.57 2.37
N PHE A 320 7.87 9.55 2.09
CA PHE A 320 8.85 10.00 3.05
C PHE A 320 9.26 11.43 2.75
N PHE A 321 9.86 12.06 3.73
CA PHE A 321 10.39 13.40 3.58
C PHE A 321 11.77 13.50 4.17
N ILE A 322 12.53 14.45 3.66
CA ILE A 322 13.95 14.58 3.92
C ILE A 322 14.22 16.07 4.10
N ASN A 323 14.83 16.42 5.22
CA ASN A 323 15.49 17.72 5.34
C ASN A 323 16.92 17.54 4.83
N ARG A 324 17.41 18.40 3.93
CA ARG A 324 18.78 18.35 3.44
C ARG A 324 19.69 19.31 4.23
N ALA A 325 20.99 19.14 4.12
CA ALA A 325 21.97 19.98 4.81
C ALA A 325 21.95 21.44 4.35
N ASP A 326 21.52 21.69 3.11
CA ASP A 326 21.35 23.03 2.53
C ASP A 326 20.07 23.74 3.02
N GLY A 327 19.29 23.10 3.90
CA GLY A 327 18.03 23.62 4.44
C GLY A 327 16.83 23.44 3.51
N SER A 328 16.99 22.78 2.36
CA SER A 328 15.86 22.37 1.53
C SER A 328 15.12 21.18 2.14
N VAL A 329 13.84 21.05 1.79
CA VAL A 329 12.98 19.94 2.20
C VAL A 329 12.51 19.20 0.96
N VAL A 330 12.70 17.89 0.94
CA VAL A 330 12.13 17.00 -0.07
C VAL A 330 10.94 16.29 0.55
N ILE A 331 9.82 16.28 -0.16
CA ILE A 331 8.63 15.53 0.20
C ILE A 331 8.26 14.66 -0.99
N MET A 332 8.01 13.38 -0.77
CA MET A 332 7.66 12.49 -1.86
C MET A 332 6.61 11.45 -1.46
N SER A 333 5.82 11.05 -2.44
CA SER A 333 4.83 9.99 -2.33
C SER A 333 4.73 9.28 -3.67
N GLY A 334 4.55 7.96 -3.61
CA GLY A 334 4.39 7.15 -4.80
C GLY A 334 3.64 5.85 -4.52
N VAL A 335 3.25 5.20 -5.62
CA VAL A 335 2.78 3.83 -5.66
C VAL A 335 3.77 3.01 -6.48
N VAL A 336 4.02 1.80 -5.99
CA VAL A 336 4.86 0.78 -6.60
C VAL A 336 3.95 -0.36 -7.04
N THR A 337 4.14 -0.83 -8.27
CA THR A 337 3.59 -2.10 -8.74
C THR A 337 4.73 -3.00 -9.13
N GLY A 338 4.76 -4.22 -8.60
CA GLY A 338 5.74 -5.25 -8.93
C GLY A 338 5.08 -6.42 -9.64
N THR A 339 5.75 -6.99 -10.65
CA THR A 339 5.30 -8.21 -11.34
C THR A 339 6.42 -9.25 -11.34
N GLY A 340 6.06 -10.51 -11.11
CA GLY A 340 7.03 -11.61 -11.10
C GLY A 340 7.54 -11.95 -12.50
N GLN A 341 8.80 -12.41 -12.59
CA GLN A 341 9.30 -13.20 -13.72
C GLN A 341 10.01 -14.47 -13.19
N ASP A 342 9.57 -15.61 -13.71
CA ASP A 342 10.30 -16.83 -14.09
C ASP A 342 10.83 -17.90 -13.12
N GLU A 343 10.76 -17.79 -11.78
CA GLU A 343 11.08 -18.96 -10.93
C GLU A 343 10.12 -19.17 -9.75
N PHE A 344 8.82 -19.13 -10.01
CA PHE A 344 7.91 -19.99 -9.25
C PHE A 344 7.95 -21.37 -9.91
N VAL A 345 8.89 -22.22 -9.50
CA VAL A 345 8.76 -23.65 -9.79
C VAL A 345 7.82 -24.19 -8.70
N PRO A 346 6.53 -24.43 -8.98
CA PRO A 346 5.69 -25.17 -8.05
C PRO A 346 6.34 -26.54 -7.83
N VAL A 347 6.63 -26.85 -6.57
CA VAL A 347 7.04 -28.20 -6.14
C VAL A 347 5.78 -29.04 -5.95
#